data_AF-A0A2N1G9S4-F1
#
_entry.id   AF-A0A2N1G9S4-F1
#
_cell.length_a   1.000
_cell.length_b   1.000
_cell.length_c   1.000
_cell.angle_alpha   90.00
_cell.angle_beta   90.00
_cell.angle_gamma   90.00
#
_symmetry.space_group_name_H-M   'P 1'
#
loop_
_entity.id
_entity.type
_entity.pdbx_description
1 polymer ?
#
loop_
_entity_poly.entity_id
_entity_poly.type
_entity_poly.pdbx_seq_one_letter_code
_entity_poly.pdbx_strand_id
1 'polypeptide(L)'
;MRNSISLLSLFLLFSITVFGQNNSQNQGESLDNIENFDIVAPINLDSISLSKSSEMLDEEVYWALIDSSLHETTNQEDQELYLVSAIEKLTPQEMIGFRLRTDKLLFDSYNPELWCAAYIVSGGCSDGGFEYFRCWLISQGKEVFYHVKSNPDTLIDEVIEGKESYEFEGFWYVAMNAFKNKTGEDLYSYIDYDTFVTNDENYPLLKFNWNPDEPTTMGKVCPVLFEKLWK
;
A
#
# COMPACT_ATOMS: atom_id res chain seq x y z
N MET A 1 -47.34 4.83 0.32
CA MET A 1 -47.89 3.48 0.03
C MET A 1 -46.75 2.64 -0.52
N ARG A 2 -46.45 1.52 0.17
CA ARG A 2 -45.44 0.51 -0.21
C ARG A 2 -45.78 -0.07 -1.58
N ASN A 3 -44.76 -0.55 -2.31
CA ASN A 3 -44.87 -1.82 -3.03
C ASN A 3 -43.48 -2.47 -3.18
N SER A 4 -43.52 -3.79 -3.13
CA SER A 4 -42.45 -4.73 -2.80
C SER A 4 -42.13 -5.68 -3.97
N ILE A 5 -40.87 -6.11 -4.05
CA ILE A 5 -40.35 -7.48 -4.29
C ILE A 5 -40.95 -8.33 -5.44
N SER A 6 -40.10 -8.79 -6.37
CA SER A 6 -39.79 -10.24 -6.53
C SER A 6 -38.66 -10.51 -7.54
N LEU A 7 -37.73 -11.38 -7.12
CA LEU A 7 -36.73 -12.06 -7.95
C LEU A 7 -37.39 -13.06 -8.91
N LEU A 8 -36.73 -13.35 -10.04
CA LEU A 8 -36.80 -14.66 -10.70
C LEU A 8 -35.49 -14.96 -11.44
N SER A 9 -34.76 -15.95 -10.90
CA SER A 9 -33.62 -16.65 -11.47
C SER A 9 -34.09 -17.71 -12.48
N LEU A 10 -33.37 -17.88 -13.61
CA LEU A 10 -33.54 -19.06 -14.47
C LEU A 10 -32.18 -19.54 -15.01
N PHE A 11 -31.77 -20.72 -14.52
CA PHE A 11 -30.71 -21.56 -15.08
C PHE A 11 -31.19 -22.21 -16.38
N LEU A 12 -30.33 -22.27 -17.41
CA LEU A 12 -30.45 -23.23 -18.50
C LEU A 12 -29.05 -23.74 -18.89
N LEU A 13 -28.78 -25.00 -18.51
CA LEU A 13 -27.77 -25.87 -19.10
C LEU A 13 -28.30 -26.39 -20.44
N PHE A 14 -27.45 -26.53 -21.46
CA PHE A 14 -27.44 -27.71 -22.33
C PHE A 14 -26.13 -27.79 -23.13
N SER A 15 -25.42 -28.89 -22.93
CA SER A 15 -24.27 -29.38 -23.67
C SER A 15 -24.66 -29.89 -25.07
N ILE A 16 -23.72 -29.95 -26.01
CA ILE A 16 -23.36 -31.14 -26.83
C ILE A 16 -22.17 -30.79 -27.75
N THR A 17 -21.19 -31.68 -27.71
CA THR A 17 -19.95 -31.78 -28.48
C THR A 17 -20.17 -32.33 -29.90
N VAL A 18 -19.37 -31.90 -30.89
CA VAL A 18 -19.02 -32.71 -32.08
C VAL A 18 -17.58 -32.42 -32.56
N PHE A 19 -16.78 -33.50 -32.63
CA PHE A 19 -15.65 -33.90 -33.52
C PHE A 19 -15.11 -32.90 -34.57
N GLY A 20 -13.85 -32.91 -35.03
CA GLY A 20 -12.73 -33.86 -34.94
C GLY A 20 -11.75 -33.63 -36.13
N GLN A 21 -10.46 -33.51 -35.80
CA GLN A 21 -9.17 -33.57 -36.55
C GLN A 21 -9.03 -33.47 -38.10
N ASN A 22 -8.09 -32.57 -38.48
CA ASN A 22 -6.92 -32.66 -39.40
C ASN A 22 -7.05 -33.10 -40.87
N ASN A 23 -6.53 -32.26 -41.81
CA ASN A 23 -5.24 -32.51 -42.48
C ASN A 23 -4.68 -31.36 -43.36
N SER A 24 -3.40 -31.01 -43.10
CA SER A 24 -2.26 -30.69 -44.00
C SER A 24 -2.22 -29.53 -45.02
N GLN A 25 -1.20 -28.67 -44.77
CA GLN A 25 -0.22 -27.99 -45.64
C GLN A 25 -0.58 -26.71 -46.44
N ASN A 26 -0.01 -25.55 -46.02
CA ASN A 26 1.18 -24.99 -46.68
C ASN A 26 1.80 -23.77 -45.95
N GLN A 27 3.14 -23.82 -45.83
CA GLN A 27 4.15 -22.74 -45.91
C GLN A 27 4.16 -21.57 -44.89
N GLY A 28 4.97 -21.75 -43.84
CA GLY A 28 6.28 -21.07 -43.71
C GLY A 28 6.31 -19.56 -43.51
N GLU A 29 6.33 -19.12 -42.25
CA GLU A 29 7.08 -17.94 -41.81
C GLU A 29 7.66 -18.22 -40.42
N SER A 30 8.97 -18.02 -40.30
CA SER A 30 9.79 -18.27 -39.11
C SER A 30 9.55 -17.21 -38.04
N LEU A 31 9.15 -17.64 -36.84
CA LEU A 31 9.26 -16.85 -35.61
C LEU A 31 10.03 -17.70 -34.59
N ASP A 32 11.34 -17.82 -34.81
CA ASP A 32 12.27 -18.10 -33.72
C ASP A 32 12.63 -16.76 -33.06
N ASN A 33 12.80 -16.80 -31.74
CA ASN A 33 13.22 -15.73 -30.83
C ASN A 33 12.07 -14.97 -30.14
N ILE A 34 11.40 -15.66 -29.21
CA ILE A 34 11.06 -15.04 -27.93
C ILE A 34 12.00 -15.65 -26.92
N GLU A 35 13.02 -14.87 -26.55
CA GLU A 35 13.98 -15.23 -25.52
C GLU A 35 13.24 -15.53 -24.22
N ASN A 36 13.69 -16.63 -23.62
CA ASN A 36 13.42 -17.05 -22.25
C ASN A 36 13.52 -15.83 -21.33
N PHE A 37 12.40 -15.41 -20.74
CA PHE A 37 12.46 -14.58 -19.54
C PHE A 37 12.93 -15.53 -18.45
N ASP A 38 14.20 -15.43 -18.08
CA ASP A 38 14.80 -16.27 -17.04
C ASP A 38 13.95 -16.18 -15.78
N ILE A 39 13.20 -17.24 -15.50
CA ILE A 39 12.56 -17.44 -14.20
C ILE A 39 13.73 -17.66 -13.24
N VAL A 40 14.16 -16.58 -12.59
CA VAL A 40 15.18 -16.63 -11.55
C VAL A 40 14.64 -17.56 -10.48
N ALA A 41 15.29 -18.71 -10.29
CA ALA A 41 14.90 -19.66 -9.27
C ALA A 41 14.91 -18.96 -7.89
N PRO A 42 13.92 -19.24 -7.01
CA PRO A 42 13.85 -18.62 -5.69
C PRO A 42 15.16 -18.78 -4.94
N ILE A 43 15.63 -17.71 -4.29
CA ILE A 43 16.85 -17.76 -3.49
C ILE A 43 16.60 -18.68 -2.28
N ASN A 44 17.43 -19.71 -2.12
CA ASN A 44 17.37 -20.59 -0.96
C ASN A 44 17.91 -19.85 0.29
N LEU A 45 17.02 -19.47 1.20
CA LEU A 45 17.36 -18.71 2.41
C LEU A 45 18.26 -19.47 3.38
N ASP A 46 18.15 -20.81 3.45
CA ASP A 46 19.02 -21.66 4.28
C ASP A 46 20.48 -21.63 3.79
N SER A 47 20.68 -21.44 2.47
CA SER A 47 22.02 -21.32 1.89
C SER A 47 22.70 -19.98 2.17
N ILE A 48 21.91 -18.95 2.51
CA ILE A 48 22.41 -17.61 2.87
C ILE A 48 22.30 -17.31 4.38
N SER A 49 21.81 -18.24 5.19
CA SER A 49 21.67 -18.10 6.65
C SER A 49 20.97 -16.80 7.07
N LEU A 50 19.86 -16.43 6.41
CA LEU A 50 19.13 -15.21 6.74
C LEU A 50 18.55 -15.29 8.16
N SER A 51 19.09 -14.49 9.08
CA SER A 51 18.58 -14.37 10.45
C SER A 51 17.45 -13.38 10.53
N LYS A 52 16.64 -13.47 11.59
CA LYS A 52 15.68 -12.42 11.94
C LYS A 52 16.41 -11.07 12.09
N SER A 53 15.77 -10.00 11.65
CA SER A 53 16.34 -8.65 11.68
C SER A 53 15.37 -7.63 12.28
N SER A 54 15.93 -6.64 12.97
CA SER A 54 15.26 -5.42 13.41
C SER A 54 15.89 -4.16 12.77
N GLU A 55 16.79 -4.37 11.80
CA GLU A 55 17.50 -3.30 11.11
C GLU A 55 16.63 -2.69 10.02
N MET A 56 16.28 -1.42 10.18
CA MET A 56 15.57 -0.65 9.14
C MET A 56 16.50 -0.34 7.97
N LEU A 57 15.92 -0.29 6.77
CA LEU A 57 16.59 0.25 5.60
C LEU A 57 17.01 1.71 5.89
N ASP A 58 18.15 2.13 5.36
CA ASP A 58 18.57 3.54 5.42
C ASP A 58 17.45 4.46 4.91
N GLU A 59 17.29 5.59 5.56
CA GLU A 59 16.15 6.47 5.31
C GLU A 59 16.20 7.09 3.92
N GLU A 60 17.39 7.50 3.47
CA GLU A 60 17.53 8.15 2.17
C GLU A 60 17.36 7.13 1.04
N VAL A 61 17.80 5.88 1.25
CA VAL A 61 17.53 4.78 0.32
C VAL A 61 16.03 4.48 0.24
N TYR A 62 15.34 4.43 1.39
CA TYR A 62 13.89 4.24 1.44
C TYR A 62 13.16 5.32 0.64
N TRP A 63 13.44 6.60 0.93
CA TRP A 63 12.79 7.71 0.25
C TRP A 63 13.15 7.80 -1.23
N ALA A 64 14.36 7.42 -1.64
CA ALA A 64 14.75 7.38 -3.05
C ALA A 64 13.91 6.35 -3.85
N LEU A 65 13.53 5.22 -3.24
CA LEU A 65 12.64 4.25 -3.88
C LEU A 65 11.22 4.82 -4.07
N ILE A 66 10.69 5.50 -3.05
CA ILE A 66 9.39 6.17 -3.13
C ILE A 66 9.39 7.28 -4.18
N ASP A 67 10.41 8.14 -4.18
CA ASP A 67 10.56 9.24 -5.13
C ASP A 67 10.65 8.72 -6.58
N SER A 68 11.43 7.65 -6.79
CA SER A 68 11.50 7.00 -8.10
C SER A 68 10.14 6.44 -8.54
N SER A 69 9.36 5.87 -7.61
CA SER A 69 8.02 5.38 -7.94
C SER A 69 7.06 6.50 -8.34
N LEU A 70 7.16 7.68 -7.72
CA LEU A 70 6.35 8.85 -8.06
C LEU A 70 6.77 9.47 -9.40
N HIS A 71 8.05 9.40 -9.75
CA HIS A 71 8.54 9.88 -11.04
C HIS A 71 8.11 9.00 -12.22
N GLU A 72 8.09 7.68 -12.00
CA GLU A 72 7.89 6.69 -13.06
C GLU A 72 6.41 6.25 -13.22
N THR A 73 5.52 6.69 -12.33
CA THR A 73 4.11 6.26 -12.32
C THR A 73 3.15 7.43 -12.18
N THR A 74 1.88 7.20 -12.49
CA THR A 74 0.85 8.27 -12.48
C THR A 74 -0.37 7.94 -11.62
N ASN A 75 -0.43 6.72 -11.08
CA ASN A 75 -1.51 6.23 -10.23
C ASN A 75 -0.97 5.21 -9.23
N GLN A 76 -1.78 4.91 -8.19
CA GLN A 76 -1.38 4.03 -7.10
C GLN A 76 -1.15 2.58 -7.52
N GLU A 77 -1.93 2.05 -8.47
CA GLU A 77 -1.77 0.67 -8.95
C GLU A 77 -0.40 0.49 -9.62
N ASP A 78 -0.04 1.41 -10.51
CA ASP A 78 1.29 1.41 -11.14
C ASP A 78 2.40 1.67 -10.11
N GLN A 79 2.18 2.56 -9.14
CA GLN A 79 3.13 2.84 -8.06
C GLN A 79 3.43 1.58 -7.23
N GLU A 80 2.39 0.80 -6.90
CA GLU A 80 2.53 -0.47 -6.17
C GLU A 80 3.39 -1.46 -6.95
N LEU A 81 3.06 -1.69 -8.23
CA LEU A 81 3.81 -2.60 -9.10
C LEU A 81 5.27 -2.18 -9.27
N TYR A 82 5.50 -0.87 -9.43
CA TYR A 82 6.85 -0.32 -9.51
C TYR A 82 7.63 -0.58 -8.22
N LEU A 83 7.04 -0.28 -7.06
CA LEU A 83 7.69 -0.46 -5.77
C LEU A 83 8.03 -1.92 -5.51
N VAL A 84 7.12 -2.85 -5.78
CA VAL A 84 7.41 -4.29 -5.70
C VAL A 84 8.63 -4.65 -6.56
N SER A 85 8.62 -4.25 -7.83
CA SER A 85 9.70 -4.53 -8.77
C SER A 85 11.04 -3.89 -8.39
N ALA A 86 11.00 -2.70 -7.78
CA ALA A 86 12.19 -2.00 -7.32
C ALA A 86 12.77 -2.64 -6.04
N ILE A 87 11.90 -2.96 -5.07
CA ILE A 87 12.28 -3.63 -3.82
C ILE A 87 12.83 -5.03 -4.10
N GLU A 88 12.29 -5.76 -5.09
CA GLU A 88 12.81 -7.07 -5.54
C GLU A 88 14.30 -7.06 -5.92
N LYS A 89 14.86 -5.90 -6.26
CA LYS A 89 16.28 -5.75 -6.60
C LYS A 89 17.18 -5.65 -5.37
N LEU A 90 16.62 -5.37 -4.20
CA LEU A 90 17.35 -5.30 -2.93
C LEU A 90 17.75 -6.70 -2.43
N THR A 91 18.64 -6.76 -1.44
CA THR A 91 18.89 -7.99 -0.69
C THR A 91 17.70 -8.35 0.21
N PRO A 92 17.50 -9.62 0.58
CA PRO A 92 16.43 -10.00 1.51
C PRO A 92 16.46 -9.22 2.84
N GLN A 93 17.65 -8.91 3.36
CA GLN A 93 17.80 -8.09 4.58
C GLN A 93 17.31 -6.66 4.38
N GLU A 94 17.62 -6.03 3.24
CA GLU A 94 17.14 -4.69 2.90
C GLU A 94 15.63 -4.65 2.63
N MET A 95 15.04 -5.71 2.08
CA MET A 95 13.57 -5.84 1.92
C MET A 95 12.86 -5.85 3.28
N ILE A 96 13.38 -6.63 4.24
CA ILE A 96 12.92 -6.62 5.63
C ILE A 96 13.10 -5.20 6.18
N GLY A 97 14.26 -4.59 5.96
CA GLY A 97 14.52 -3.22 6.38
C GLY A 97 13.55 -2.19 5.80
N PHE A 98 13.10 -2.35 4.55
CA PHE A 98 12.09 -1.48 3.95
C PHE A 98 10.77 -1.60 4.72
N ARG A 99 10.31 -2.83 5.01
CA ARG A 99 9.09 -3.06 5.80
C ARG A 99 9.21 -2.41 7.19
N LEU A 100 10.32 -2.64 7.89
CA LEU A 100 10.56 -2.07 9.22
C LEU A 100 10.60 -0.54 9.19
N ARG A 101 11.15 0.05 8.13
CA ARG A 101 11.12 1.50 7.93
C ARG A 101 9.70 2.01 7.75
N THR A 102 8.88 1.33 6.94
CA THR A 102 7.45 1.66 6.78
C THR A 102 6.73 1.59 8.12
N ASP A 103 6.93 0.52 8.90
CA ASP A 103 6.32 0.36 10.24
C ASP A 103 6.71 1.50 11.18
N LYS A 104 7.97 1.91 11.16
CA LYS A 104 8.44 3.05 11.96
C LYS A 104 7.77 4.36 11.57
N LEU A 105 7.58 4.62 10.27
CA LEU A 105 6.93 5.83 9.79
C LEU A 105 5.42 5.84 10.10
N LEU A 106 4.76 4.69 9.98
CA LEU A 106 3.37 4.51 10.39
C LEU A 106 3.22 4.75 11.90
N PHE A 107 4.10 4.16 12.71
CA PHE A 107 4.15 4.38 14.16
C PHE A 107 4.32 5.85 14.53
N ASP A 108 5.27 6.54 13.89
CA ASP A 108 5.53 7.94 14.21
C ASP A 108 4.43 8.89 13.74
N SER A 109 3.61 8.47 12.78
CA SER A 109 2.47 9.24 12.27
C SER A 109 1.16 8.88 12.98
N TYR A 110 1.16 7.91 13.91
CA TYR A 110 -0.01 7.55 14.70
C TYR A 110 -0.27 8.56 15.83
N ASN A 111 -0.94 9.67 15.50
CA ASN A 111 -1.26 10.75 16.42
C ASN A 111 -2.68 11.32 16.17
N PRO A 112 -3.31 11.94 17.19
CA PRO A 112 -4.70 12.38 17.08
C PRO A 112 -4.86 13.55 16.11
N GLU A 113 -3.87 14.43 15.94
CA GLU A 113 -3.95 15.56 15.01
C GLU A 113 -3.98 15.10 13.54
N LEU A 114 -3.14 14.13 13.17
CA LEU A 114 -3.16 13.56 11.83
C LEU A 114 -4.44 12.79 11.57
N TRP A 115 -4.98 12.12 12.59
CA TRP A 115 -6.30 11.50 12.51
C TRP A 115 -7.39 12.53 12.23
N CYS A 116 -7.33 13.72 12.85
CA CYS A 116 -8.28 14.80 12.56
C CYS A 116 -8.24 15.18 11.08
N ALA A 117 -7.04 15.37 10.53
CA ALA A 117 -6.86 15.71 9.12
C ALA A 117 -7.42 14.62 8.20
N ALA A 118 -7.08 13.35 8.46
CA ALA A 118 -7.60 12.19 7.72
C ALA A 118 -9.13 12.12 7.78
N TYR A 119 -9.72 12.35 8.96
CA TYR A 119 -11.16 12.33 9.15
C TYR A 119 -11.87 13.44 8.35
N ILE A 120 -11.31 14.65 8.30
CA ILE A 120 -11.88 15.76 7.53
C ILE A 120 -11.81 15.47 6.04
N VAL A 121 -10.64 15.07 5.50
CA VAL A 121 -10.48 14.88 4.04
C VAL A 121 -11.29 13.70 3.51
N SER A 122 -11.49 12.67 4.33
CA SER A 122 -12.25 11.48 3.95
C SER A 122 -13.74 11.55 4.33
N GLY A 123 -14.19 12.63 4.98
CA GLY A 123 -15.58 12.77 5.45
C GLY A 123 -15.97 11.73 6.51
N GLY A 124 -14.99 11.27 7.29
CA GLY A 124 -15.05 10.13 8.19
C GLY A 124 -13.83 9.23 8.02
N CYS A 125 -13.44 8.50 9.06
CA CYS A 125 -12.29 7.58 8.99
C CYS A 125 -12.46 6.46 10.03
N SER A 126 -12.25 5.22 9.59
CA SER A 126 -12.17 4.05 10.48
C SER A 126 -10.71 3.82 10.90
N ASP A 127 -10.47 2.93 11.88
CA ASP A 127 -9.09 2.59 12.28
C ASP A 127 -8.28 2.04 11.10
N GLY A 128 -8.87 1.13 10.31
CA GLY A 128 -8.25 0.60 9.09
C GLY A 128 -8.07 1.65 8.00
N GLY A 129 -9.06 2.53 7.83
CA GLY A 129 -8.96 3.65 6.89
C GLY A 129 -7.84 4.61 7.27
N PHE A 130 -7.59 4.83 8.58
CA PHE A 130 -6.49 5.67 9.04
C PHE A 130 -5.12 5.02 8.82
N GLU A 131 -5.03 3.69 8.90
CA GLU A 131 -3.84 2.93 8.52
C GLU A 131 -3.51 3.15 7.03
N TYR A 132 -4.50 2.93 6.16
CA TYR A 132 -4.31 3.06 4.73
C TYR A 132 -4.15 4.51 4.28
N PHE A 133 -4.69 5.47 5.03
CA PHE A 133 -4.40 6.89 4.87
C PHE A 133 -2.92 7.20 5.13
N ARG A 134 -2.35 6.69 6.21
CA ARG A 134 -0.91 6.89 6.49
C ARG A 134 -0.03 6.19 5.46
N CYS A 135 -0.45 5.04 4.95
CA CYS A 135 0.21 4.38 3.82
C CYS A 135 0.22 5.27 2.57
N TRP A 136 -0.93 5.86 2.23
CA TRP A 136 -1.03 6.83 1.15
C TRP A 136 -0.12 8.04 1.39
N LEU A 137 -0.12 8.60 2.61
CA LEU A 137 0.71 9.76 2.95
C LEU A 137 2.21 9.47 2.79
N ILE A 138 2.67 8.28 3.21
CA ILE A 138 4.06 7.86 3.00
C ILE A 138 4.35 7.72 1.50
N SER A 139 3.41 7.20 0.72
CA SER A 139 3.59 7.02 -0.72
C SER A 139 3.70 8.34 -1.50
N GLN A 140 3.29 9.48 -0.90
CA GLN A 140 3.46 10.83 -1.48
C GLN A 140 4.90 11.37 -1.35
N GLY A 141 5.79 10.63 -0.70
CA GLY A 141 7.21 10.96 -0.61
C GLY A 141 7.59 11.76 0.64
N LYS A 142 8.91 11.95 0.81
CA LYS A 142 9.55 12.43 2.04
C LYS A 142 9.03 13.81 2.47
N GLU A 143 9.04 14.77 1.55
CA GLU A 143 8.71 16.16 1.86
C GLU A 143 7.25 16.29 2.28
N VAL A 144 6.32 15.68 1.53
CA VAL A 144 4.89 15.67 1.86
C VAL A 144 4.66 15.00 3.20
N PHE A 145 5.22 13.80 3.41
CA PHE A 145 5.06 13.05 4.66
C PHE A 145 5.50 13.88 5.87
N TYR A 146 6.72 14.44 5.84
CA TYR A 146 7.24 15.18 6.98
C TYR A 146 6.56 16.53 7.19
N HIS A 147 6.14 17.19 6.11
CA HIS A 147 5.40 18.44 6.20
C HIS A 147 4.05 18.22 6.90
N VAL A 148 3.23 17.28 6.40
CA VAL A 148 1.92 16.94 6.96
C VAL A 148 2.04 16.34 8.36
N LYS A 149 3.02 15.47 8.62
CA LYS A 149 3.25 14.94 9.97
C LYS A 149 3.55 16.05 10.99
N SER A 150 4.28 17.09 10.59
CA SER A 150 4.61 18.22 11.47
C SER A 150 3.43 19.18 11.69
N ASN A 151 2.58 19.33 10.67
CA ASN A 151 1.39 20.17 10.72
C ASN A 151 0.29 19.55 9.86
N PRO A 152 -0.61 18.72 10.43
CA PRO A 152 -1.60 17.98 9.64
C PRO A 152 -2.54 18.85 8.80
N ASP A 153 -2.71 20.13 9.14
CA ASP A 153 -3.54 21.07 8.38
C ASP A 153 -2.94 21.43 7.00
N THR A 154 -1.63 21.21 6.79
CA THR A 154 -0.97 21.41 5.48
C THR A 154 -1.33 20.32 4.48
N LEU A 155 -2.01 19.25 4.92
CA LEU A 155 -2.56 18.22 4.01
C LEU A 155 -3.47 18.83 2.94
N ILE A 156 -4.02 20.03 3.17
CA ILE A 156 -4.81 20.75 2.18
C ILE A 156 -4.10 20.92 0.83
N ASP A 157 -2.77 21.01 0.82
CA ASP A 157 -1.99 21.18 -0.41
C ASP A 157 -1.99 19.91 -1.28
N GLU A 158 -2.30 18.76 -0.68
CA GLU A 158 -2.41 17.44 -1.34
C GLU A 158 -3.86 17.06 -1.66
N VAL A 159 -4.84 17.91 -1.30
CA VAL A 159 -6.26 17.65 -1.53
C VAL A 159 -6.61 17.90 -2.99
N ILE A 160 -7.08 16.85 -3.67
CA ILE A 160 -7.51 16.89 -5.07
C ILE A 160 -9.05 16.86 -5.11
N GLU A 161 -9.64 17.85 -5.76
CA GLU A 161 -11.10 17.90 -5.95
C GLU A 161 -11.60 16.67 -6.72
N GLY A 162 -12.62 15.99 -6.18
CA GLY A 162 -13.20 14.81 -6.79
C GLY A 162 -12.42 13.50 -6.58
N LYS A 163 -11.31 13.52 -5.82
CA LYS A 163 -10.63 12.29 -5.41
C LYS A 163 -11.52 11.47 -4.49
N GLU A 164 -11.67 10.18 -4.81
CA GLU A 164 -12.61 9.29 -4.11
C GLU A 164 -12.11 8.86 -2.72
N SER A 165 -10.79 8.68 -2.58
CA SER A 165 -10.19 8.25 -1.32
C SER A 165 -8.72 8.69 -1.22
N TYR A 166 -8.28 8.92 0.02
CA TYR A 166 -6.89 9.17 0.42
C TYR A 166 -6.28 7.95 1.10
N GLU A 167 -6.67 6.75 0.68
CA GLU A 167 -6.15 5.48 1.19
C GLU A 167 -5.27 4.80 0.13
N PHE A 168 -4.30 4.01 0.57
CA PHE A 168 -3.49 3.16 -0.29
C PHE A 168 -3.08 1.86 0.41
N GLU A 169 -4.02 0.92 0.46
CA GLU A 169 -3.82 -0.40 1.08
C GLU A 169 -2.66 -1.19 0.45
N GLY A 170 -2.55 -1.17 -0.87
CA GLY A 170 -1.51 -1.91 -1.62
C GLY A 170 -0.08 -1.58 -1.17
N PHE A 171 0.17 -0.34 -0.75
CA PHE A 171 1.46 0.10 -0.22
C PHE A 171 1.91 -0.70 1.01
N TRP A 172 0.99 -1.19 1.84
CA TRP A 172 1.30 -2.03 3.00
C TRP A 172 2.04 -3.32 2.59
N TYR A 173 1.70 -3.85 1.43
CA TYR A 173 2.10 -5.17 0.98
C TYR A 173 3.33 -5.16 0.06
N VAL A 174 3.84 -4.01 -0.40
CA VAL A 174 4.90 -3.95 -1.43
C VAL A 174 6.17 -4.71 -1.04
N ALA A 175 6.60 -4.59 0.21
CA ALA A 175 7.79 -5.30 0.71
C ALA A 175 7.53 -6.80 0.92
N MET A 176 6.33 -7.16 1.38
CA MET A 176 5.93 -8.55 1.60
C MET A 176 5.86 -9.29 0.27
N ASN A 177 5.23 -8.67 -0.73
CA ASN A 177 5.11 -9.21 -2.08
C ASN A 177 6.49 -9.37 -2.73
N ALA A 178 7.34 -8.34 -2.66
CA ALA A 178 8.71 -8.42 -3.19
C ALA A 178 9.55 -9.53 -2.53
N PHE A 179 9.49 -9.64 -1.20
CA PHE A 179 10.20 -10.68 -0.47
C PHE A 179 9.68 -12.08 -0.81
N LYS A 180 8.35 -12.25 -0.85
CA LYS A 180 7.70 -13.51 -1.23
C LYS A 180 8.06 -13.93 -2.65
N ASN A 181 8.06 -12.99 -3.60
CA ASN A 181 8.42 -13.25 -4.99
C ASN A 181 9.87 -13.71 -5.12
N LYS A 182 10.80 -13.08 -4.39
CA LYS A 182 12.23 -13.40 -4.47
C LYS A 182 12.64 -14.67 -3.73
N THR A 183 12.01 -14.94 -2.59
CA THR A 183 12.46 -15.99 -1.65
C THR A 183 11.51 -17.18 -1.57
N GLY A 184 10.24 -17.00 -1.95
CA GLY A 184 9.19 -17.98 -1.71
C GLY A 184 8.68 -18.01 -0.26
N GLU A 185 9.17 -17.14 0.63
CA GLU A 185 8.87 -17.15 2.07
C GLU A 185 8.09 -15.92 2.54
N ASP A 186 7.53 -15.96 3.74
CA ASP A 186 6.84 -14.82 4.37
C ASP A 186 7.83 -13.93 5.12
N LEU A 187 7.89 -12.64 4.75
CA LEU A 187 8.77 -11.63 5.32
C LEU A 187 8.64 -11.55 6.85
N TYR A 188 7.43 -11.64 7.40
CA TYR A 188 7.20 -11.49 8.84
C TYR A 188 7.88 -12.57 9.68
N SER A 189 8.15 -13.75 9.09
CA SER A 189 8.90 -14.82 9.76
C SER A 189 10.36 -14.44 10.05
N TYR A 190 10.86 -13.38 9.39
CA TYR A 190 12.24 -12.90 9.47
C TYR A 190 12.38 -11.55 10.18
N ILE A 191 11.33 -11.06 10.86
CA ILE A 191 11.43 -9.89 11.72
C ILE A 191 11.80 -10.32 13.15
N ASP A 192 12.76 -9.61 13.74
CA ASP A 192 13.10 -9.72 15.16
C ASP A 192 12.19 -8.82 16.01
N TYR A 193 11.01 -9.34 16.36
CA TYR A 193 10.02 -8.65 17.19
C TYR A 193 10.44 -8.49 18.66
N ASP A 194 11.47 -9.21 19.13
CA ASP A 194 11.99 -9.01 20.49
C ASP A 194 12.69 -7.65 20.61
N THR A 195 13.27 -7.17 19.49
CA THR A 195 13.96 -5.87 19.42
C THR A 195 13.14 -4.79 18.73
N PHE A 196 12.40 -5.13 17.66
CA PHE A 196 11.63 -4.17 16.88
C PHE A 196 10.19 -4.03 17.41
N VAL A 197 9.95 -2.98 18.18
CA VAL A 197 8.67 -2.74 18.87
C VAL A 197 7.86 -1.56 18.30
N THR A 198 8.31 -0.93 17.23
CA THR A 198 7.59 0.19 16.58
C THR A 198 6.76 -0.32 15.41
N ASN A 199 5.69 -1.04 15.72
CA ASN A 199 4.76 -1.64 14.77
C ASN A 199 3.29 -1.43 15.23
N ASP A 200 2.36 -1.93 14.44
CA ASP A 200 0.91 -1.81 14.61
C ASP A 200 0.37 -2.48 15.88
N GLU A 201 1.02 -3.53 16.39
CA GLU A 201 0.66 -4.15 17.67
C GLU A 201 1.02 -3.28 18.89
N ASN A 202 1.88 -2.28 18.70
CA ASN A 202 2.47 -1.50 19.79
C ASN A 202 2.09 -0.01 19.75
N TYR A 203 1.12 0.38 18.94
CA TYR A 203 0.68 1.76 18.87
C TYR A 203 0.26 2.32 20.25
N PRO A 204 0.63 3.57 20.56
CA PRO A 204 0.24 4.19 21.82
C PRO A 204 -1.27 4.44 21.87
N LEU A 205 -1.87 4.36 23.05
CA LEU A 205 -3.27 4.77 23.24
C LEU A 205 -3.43 6.26 22.95
N LEU A 206 -4.23 6.59 21.94
CA LEU A 206 -4.51 7.97 21.55
C LEU A 206 -5.45 8.65 22.55
N LYS A 207 -5.14 9.91 22.85
CA LYS A 207 -6.03 10.82 23.60
C LYS A 207 -6.45 11.94 22.67
N PHE A 208 -7.65 11.84 22.13
CA PHE A 208 -8.19 12.82 21.20
C PHE A 208 -8.51 14.14 21.90
N ASN A 209 -8.11 15.25 21.28
CA ASN A 209 -8.44 16.63 21.66
C ASN A 209 -9.55 17.22 20.77
N TRP A 210 -10.14 16.40 19.88
CA TRP A 210 -11.25 16.72 18.99
C TRP A 210 -12.30 15.60 19.02
N ASN A 211 -13.52 15.93 18.59
CA ASN A 211 -14.67 15.03 18.58
C ASN A 211 -15.55 15.32 17.35
N PRO A 212 -15.88 14.32 16.51
CA PRO A 212 -16.78 14.52 15.38
C PRO A 212 -18.21 14.92 15.78
N ASP A 213 -18.66 14.57 16.99
CA ASP A 213 -19.96 15.02 17.52
C ASP A 213 -19.94 16.50 17.95
N GLU A 214 -18.75 17.10 18.07
CA GLU A 214 -18.54 18.52 18.31
C GLU A 214 -17.61 19.12 17.23
N PRO A 215 -18.07 19.26 15.96
CA PRO A 215 -17.16 19.49 14.83
C PRO A 215 -16.25 20.71 14.95
N THR A 216 -16.68 21.76 15.64
CA THR A 216 -15.86 22.95 15.91
C THR A 216 -14.53 22.64 16.62
N THR A 217 -14.42 21.50 17.31
CA THR A 217 -13.17 21.03 17.91
C THR A 217 -12.16 20.58 16.86
N MET A 218 -12.60 19.96 15.76
CA MET A 218 -11.73 19.64 14.61
C MET A 218 -11.19 20.90 13.94
N GLY A 219 -12.01 21.95 13.82
CA GLY A 219 -11.56 23.26 13.33
C GLY A 219 -10.54 23.98 14.22
N LYS A 220 -10.35 23.55 15.48
CA LYS A 220 -9.23 24.04 16.32
C LYS A 220 -7.93 23.30 16.04
N VAL A 221 -8.01 22.06 15.55
CA VAL A 221 -6.88 21.19 15.24
C VAL A 221 -6.40 21.42 13.82
N CYS A 222 -7.31 21.38 12.85
CA CYS A 222 -7.06 21.58 11.42
C CYS A 222 -7.95 22.70 10.86
N PRO A 223 -7.68 23.98 11.17
CA PRO A 223 -8.54 25.10 10.79
C PRO A 223 -8.74 25.25 9.28
N VAL A 224 -7.69 25.08 8.46
CA VAL A 224 -7.76 25.28 7.01
C VAL A 224 -8.52 24.15 6.33
N LEU A 225 -8.22 22.90 6.67
CA LEU A 225 -8.95 21.74 6.19
C LEU A 225 -10.43 21.84 6.57
N PHE A 226 -10.71 22.19 7.83
CA PHE A 226 -12.07 22.31 8.33
C PHE A 226 -12.85 23.39 7.58
N GLU A 227 -12.29 24.60 7.41
CA GLU A 227 -12.95 25.68 6.68
C GLU A 227 -13.25 25.33 5.23
N LYS A 228 -12.35 24.61 4.55
CA LYS A 228 -12.47 24.30 3.12
C LYS A 228 -13.35 23.09 2.83
N LEU A 229 -13.32 22.08 3.69
CA LEU A 229 -13.88 20.75 3.39
C LEU A 229 -15.06 20.37 4.28
N TRP A 230 -15.12 20.87 5.51
CA TRP A 230 -16.17 20.51 6.47
C TRP A 230 -17.43 21.35 6.22
N LYS A 231 -18.53 20.69 5.85
CA LYS A 231 -19.83 21.32 5.54
C LYS A 231 -20.88 21.05 6.61
#